data_AF-A0A4Q6E1J0-F1
#
_entry.id   AF-A0A4Q6E1J0-F1
#
_cell.length_a   1.000
_cell.length_b   1.000
_cell.length_c   1.000
_cell.angle_alpha   90.00
_cell.angle_beta   90.00
_cell.angle_gamma   90.00
#
_symmetry.space_group_name_H-M   'P 1'
#
loop_
_entity.id
_entity.type
_entity.pdbx_description
1 polymer ?
#
loop_
_entity_poly.entity_id
_entity_poly.type
_entity_poly.pdbx_seq_one_letter_code
_entity_poly.pdbx_strand_id
1 'polypeptide(L)'
;LDEPKAIEKKFKGATTDSGSEIRYADEKPGVSNLLEIHSTLSGRSIADLETHFAGKMYGHLKIETAAVVIEKLRPVREKYKALLDDQTYLRGVMKKNAERAREHAARTLARAYEKVGFLPKG
;
A
#
# COMPACT_ATOMS: atom_id res chain seq x y z
N LEU A 1 7.71 5.93 1.14
CA LEU A 1 6.60 5.29 1.88
C LEU A 1 6.28 6.19 3.06
N ASP A 2 5.00 6.35 3.40
CA ASP A 2 4.64 7.20 4.54
C ASP A 2 5.23 6.66 5.85
N GLU A 3 5.81 7.55 6.65
CA GLU A 3 6.26 7.23 8.00
C GLU A 3 5.06 7.13 8.96
N PRO A 4 5.18 6.41 10.10
CA PRO A 4 4.08 6.17 11.03
C PRO A 4 3.42 7.47 11.49
N LYS A 5 4.24 8.49 11.78
CA LYS A 5 3.75 9.82 12.18
C LYS A 5 2.90 10.49 11.08
N ALA A 6 3.25 10.30 9.82
CA ALA A 6 2.48 10.83 8.70
C ALA A 6 1.14 10.08 8.56
N ILE A 7 1.15 8.76 8.74
CA ILE A 7 -0.06 7.92 8.75
C ILE A 7 -0.98 8.37 9.90
N GLU A 8 -0.47 8.45 11.13
CA GLU A 8 -1.24 8.94 12.28
C GLU A 8 -1.90 10.29 12.03
N LYS A 9 -1.15 11.25 11.49
CA LYS A 9 -1.67 12.60 11.20
C LYS A 9 -2.81 12.56 10.20
N LYS A 10 -2.70 11.73 9.14
CA LYS A 10 -3.76 11.57 8.13
C LYS A 10 -5.03 10.98 8.73
N PHE A 11 -4.92 9.95 9.56
CA PHE A 11 -6.08 9.34 10.21
C PHE A 11 -6.72 10.24 11.28
N LYS A 12 -5.91 10.93 12.09
CA LYS A 12 -6.41 11.92 13.07
C LYS A 12 -7.17 13.07 12.39
N GLY A 13 -6.70 13.51 11.22
CA GLY A 13 -7.31 14.57 10.41
C GLY A 13 -8.43 14.10 9.47
N ALA A 14 -8.79 12.81 9.47
CA ALA A 14 -9.84 12.30 8.58
C ALA A 14 -11.19 12.96 8.90
N THR A 15 -11.89 13.45 7.88
CA THR A 15 -13.24 13.99 8.04
C THR A 15 -14.19 12.89 8.46
N THR A 16 -15.00 13.14 9.48
CA THR A 16 -16.03 12.22 9.99
C THR A 16 -17.40 12.87 9.91
N ASP A 17 -18.42 12.04 9.99
CA ASP A 17 -19.81 12.44 9.91
C ASP A 17 -20.27 13.15 11.20
N SER A 18 -21.49 13.68 11.18
CA SER A 18 -22.11 14.26 12.38
C SER A 18 -22.50 13.18 13.40
N GLY A 19 -22.68 13.59 14.66
CA GLY A 19 -23.01 12.69 15.77
C GLY A 19 -21.78 12.04 16.41
N SER A 20 -21.99 10.96 17.17
CA SER A 20 -20.93 10.29 17.95
C SER A 20 -20.92 8.77 17.83
N GLU A 21 -21.96 8.17 17.26
CA GLU A 21 -22.11 6.72 17.21
C GLU A 21 -21.18 6.08 16.17
N ILE A 22 -20.38 5.09 16.57
CA ILE A 22 -19.52 4.34 15.64
C ILE A 22 -20.32 3.15 15.11
N ARG A 23 -20.90 3.34 13.94
CA ARG A 23 -21.78 2.40 13.24
C ARG A 23 -21.53 2.47 11.74
N TYR A 24 -21.57 1.33 11.07
CA TYR A 24 -21.57 1.22 9.63
C TYR A 24 -22.96 1.55 9.08
N ALA A 25 -23.01 2.58 8.25
CA ALA A 25 -24.24 3.03 7.61
C ALA A 25 -23.94 3.90 6.38
N ASP A 26 -24.87 3.92 5.42
CA ASP A 26 -24.74 4.70 4.19
C ASP A 26 -24.74 6.21 4.46
N GLU A 27 -25.48 6.65 5.47
CA GLU A 27 -25.52 8.05 5.92
C GLU A 27 -24.27 8.48 6.73
N LYS A 28 -23.35 7.54 7.00
CA LYS A 28 -22.10 7.78 7.76
C LYS A 28 -20.86 7.36 6.97
N PRO A 29 -20.65 7.88 5.75
CA PRO A 29 -19.59 7.41 4.86
C PRO A 29 -18.18 7.55 5.45
N GLY A 30 -17.92 8.57 6.27
CA GLY A 30 -16.62 8.76 6.91
C GLY A 30 -16.31 7.69 7.96
N VAL A 31 -17.28 7.39 8.82
CA VAL A 31 -17.17 6.35 9.87
C VAL A 31 -17.15 4.96 9.24
N SER A 32 -18.03 4.69 8.27
CA SER A 32 -18.12 3.41 7.56
C SER A 32 -16.81 3.06 6.85
N ASN A 33 -16.20 4.03 6.16
CA ASN A 33 -14.89 3.82 5.52
C ASN A 33 -13.77 3.50 6.52
N LEU A 34 -13.75 4.17 7.68
CA LEU A 34 -12.76 3.87 8.72
C LEU A 34 -12.97 2.46 9.32
N LEU A 35 -14.23 2.05 9.54
CA LEU A 35 -14.57 0.71 9.99
C LEU A 35 -14.16 -0.36 8.96
N GLU A 36 -14.38 -0.10 7.67
CA GLU A 36 -14.01 -1.01 6.60
C GLU A 36 -12.50 -1.19 6.47
N ILE A 37 -11.74 -0.09 6.51
CA ILE A 37 -10.27 -0.13 6.56
C ILE A 37 -9.80 -0.94 7.78
N HIS A 38 -10.35 -0.65 8.96
CA HIS A 38 -9.98 -1.37 10.18
C HIS A 38 -10.31 -2.85 10.06
N SER A 39 -11.51 -3.21 9.61
CA SER A 39 -11.96 -4.58 9.43
C SER A 39 -11.04 -5.34 8.48
N THR A 40 -10.77 -4.77 7.31
CA THR A 40 -9.93 -5.38 6.28
C THR A 40 -8.51 -5.69 6.78
N LEU A 41 -7.91 -4.77 7.54
CA LEU A 41 -6.52 -4.90 7.96
C LEU A 41 -6.34 -5.71 9.25
N SER A 42 -7.32 -5.66 10.15
CA SER A 42 -7.32 -6.40 11.43
C SER A 42 -7.93 -7.80 11.32
N GLY A 43 -8.78 -8.07 10.32
CA GLY A 43 -9.55 -9.30 10.18
C GLY A 43 -10.78 -9.39 11.08
N ARG A 44 -11.07 -8.36 11.89
CA ARG A 44 -12.28 -8.30 12.73
C ARG A 44 -13.49 -7.95 11.89
N SER A 45 -14.66 -8.53 12.16
CA SER A 45 -15.88 -8.16 11.45
C SER A 45 -16.31 -6.74 11.82
N ILE A 46 -17.08 -6.09 10.93
CA ILE A 46 -17.63 -4.75 11.22
C ILE A 46 -18.51 -4.79 12.48
N ALA A 47 -19.33 -5.82 12.66
CA ALA A 47 -20.18 -5.97 13.85
C ALA A 47 -19.37 -6.06 15.16
N ASP A 48 -18.23 -6.77 15.14
CA ASP A 48 -17.33 -6.84 16.30
C ASP A 48 -16.70 -5.47 16.60
N LEU A 49 -16.41 -4.69 15.57
CA LEU A 49 -15.84 -3.35 15.70
C LEU A 49 -16.89 -2.37 16.24
N GLU A 50 -18.12 -2.38 15.74
CA GLU A 50 -19.22 -1.57 16.28
C GLU A 50 -19.43 -1.85 17.78
N THR A 51 -19.44 -3.14 18.16
CA THR A 51 -19.54 -3.55 19.57
C THR A 51 -18.34 -3.06 20.39
N HIS A 52 -17.12 -3.19 19.86
CA HIS A 52 -15.88 -2.75 20.51
C HIS A 52 -15.77 -1.25 20.69
N PHE A 53 -16.38 -0.49 19.77
CA PHE A 53 -16.42 0.95 19.78
C PHE A 53 -17.70 1.54 20.39
N ALA A 54 -18.59 0.70 20.93
CA ALA A 54 -19.79 1.15 21.61
C ALA A 54 -19.43 2.13 22.75
N GLY A 55 -20.09 3.29 22.76
CA GLY A 55 -19.85 4.37 23.72
C GLY A 55 -18.53 5.13 23.55
N LYS A 56 -17.69 4.79 22.55
CA LYS A 56 -16.45 5.52 22.26
C LYS A 56 -16.69 6.62 21.24
N MET A 57 -15.89 7.68 21.33
CA MET A 57 -15.87 8.79 20.36
C MET A 57 -15.02 8.47 19.13
N TYR A 58 -15.29 9.12 17.99
CA TYR A 58 -14.57 8.93 16.72
C TYR A 58 -13.04 9.07 16.80
N GLY A 59 -12.52 9.83 17.77
CA GLY A 59 -11.07 9.90 18.02
C GLY A 59 -10.46 8.52 18.30
N HIS A 60 -11.18 7.64 19.01
CA HIS A 60 -10.72 6.28 19.29
C HIS A 60 -10.66 5.45 18.01
N LEU A 61 -11.72 5.50 17.18
CA LEU A 61 -11.74 4.81 15.89
C LEU A 61 -10.57 5.25 15.01
N LYS A 62 -10.31 6.57 14.89
CA LYS A 62 -9.21 7.11 14.09
C LYS A 62 -7.84 6.65 14.59
N ILE A 63 -7.61 6.69 15.90
CA ILE A 63 -6.33 6.30 16.51
C ILE A 63 -6.09 4.79 16.34
N GLU A 64 -7.09 3.96 16.64
CA GLU A 64 -6.93 2.50 16.56
C GLU A 64 -6.78 2.04 15.10
N THR A 65 -7.56 2.63 14.18
CA THR A 65 -7.40 2.36 12.73
C THR A 65 -6.00 2.75 12.24
N ALA A 66 -5.47 3.89 12.68
CA ALA A 66 -4.11 4.29 12.34
C ALA A 66 -3.07 3.28 12.83
N ALA A 67 -3.22 2.79 14.07
CA ALA A 67 -2.32 1.80 14.64
C ALA A 67 -2.34 0.49 13.84
N VAL A 68 -3.53 -0.02 13.49
CA VAL A 68 -3.68 -1.22 12.66
C VAL A 68 -3.00 -1.04 11.30
N VAL A 69 -3.17 0.11 10.65
CA VAL A 69 -2.53 0.41 9.36
C VAL A 69 -1.00 0.45 9.48
N ILE A 70 -0.48 1.09 10.52
CA ILE A 70 0.96 1.20 10.77
C ILE A 70 1.57 -0.18 10.98
N GLU A 71 0.95 -1.02 11.81
CA GLU A 71 1.42 -2.37 12.09
C GLU A 71 1.36 -3.25 10.84
N LYS A 72 0.29 -3.14 10.04
CA LYS A 72 0.17 -3.92 8.80
C LYS A 72 1.22 -3.51 7.76
N LEU A 73 1.58 -2.23 7.68
CA LEU A 73 2.57 -1.70 6.74
C LEU A 73 4.02 -1.82 7.22
N ARG A 74 4.25 -2.05 8.52
CA ARG A 74 5.60 -2.20 9.10
C ARG A 74 6.50 -3.18 8.32
N PRO A 75 6.13 -4.45 8.08
CA PRO A 75 7.03 -5.39 7.40
C PRO A 75 7.38 -4.97 5.97
N VAL A 76 6.44 -4.31 5.26
CA VAL A 76 6.69 -3.78 3.91
C VAL A 76 7.68 -2.62 3.96
N ARG A 77 7.51 -1.69 4.92
CA ARG A 77 8.40 -0.54 5.11
C ARG A 77 9.81 -0.96 5.51
N GLU A 78 9.93 -1.90 6.45
CA GLU A 78 11.22 -2.43 6.89
C GLU A 78 11.95 -3.16 5.76
N LYS A 79 11.25 -4.03 5.03
CA LYS A 79 11.83 -4.72 3.87
C LYS A 79 12.23 -3.75 2.77
N TYR A 80 11.40 -2.76 2.47
CA TYR A 80 11.72 -1.71 1.51
C TYR A 80 13.00 -0.96 1.90
N LYS A 81 13.12 -0.56 3.16
CA LYS A 81 14.31 0.14 3.67
C LYS A 81 15.55 -0.75 3.60
N ALA A 82 15.45 -1.99 4.07
CA ALA A 82 16.55 -2.96 4.01
C ALA A 82 17.04 -3.18 2.56
N LEU A 83 16.12 -3.26 1.60
CA LEU A 83 16.47 -3.38 0.17
C LEU A 83 17.12 -2.11 -0.39
N LEU A 84 16.68 -0.92 0.02
CA LEU A 84 17.33 0.33 -0.38
C LEU A 84 18.74 0.46 0.18
N ASP A 85 18.96 -0.01 1.39
CA ASP A 85 20.27 0.04 2.04
C ASP A 85 21.25 -0.99 1.41
N ASP A 86 20.74 -2.07 0.80
CA ASP A 86 21.53 -3.05 0.06
C ASP A 86 21.70 -2.68 -1.44
N GLN A 87 22.59 -1.73 -1.69
CA GLN A 87 22.93 -1.27 -3.04
C GLN A 87 23.52 -2.38 -3.93
N THR A 88 24.22 -3.34 -3.34
CA THR A 88 24.85 -4.45 -4.09
C THR A 88 23.78 -5.39 -4.63
N TYR A 89 22.83 -5.79 -3.79
CA TYR A 89 21.69 -6.60 -4.20
C TYR A 89 20.88 -5.90 -5.29
N LEU A 90 20.55 -4.61 -5.11
CA LEU A 90 19.79 -3.84 -6.10
C LEU A 90 20.48 -3.83 -7.47
N ARG A 91 21.78 -3.51 -7.52
CA ARG A 91 22.55 -3.53 -8.77
C ARG A 91 22.60 -4.91 -9.41
N GLY A 92 22.74 -5.96 -8.60
CA GLY A 92 22.70 -7.35 -9.07
C GLY A 92 21.37 -7.70 -9.74
N VAL A 93 20.25 -7.36 -9.09
CA VAL A 93 18.90 -7.58 -9.64
C VAL A 93 18.70 -6.76 -10.93
N MET A 94 19.10 -5.49 -10.93
CA MET A 94 19.00 -4.62 -12.12
C MET A 94 19.80 -5.17 -13.29
N LYS A 95 21.05 -5.61 -13.06
CA LYS A 95 21.89 -6.21 -14.10
C LYS A 95 21.24 -7.47 -14.69
N LYS A 96 20.81 -8.40 -13.83
CA LYS A 96 20.15 -9.65 -14.24
C LYS A 96 18.88 -9.37 -15.06
N ASN A 97 18.06 -8.42 -14.62
CA ASN A 97 16.84 -8.05 -15.33
C ASN A 97 17.15 -7.36 -16.66
N ALA A 98 18.17 -6.52 -16.73
CA ALA A 98 18.61 -5.89 -17.97
C ALA A 98 19.12 -6.92 -18.99
N GLU A 99 19.87 -7.94 -18.55
CA GLU A 99 20.32 -9.04 -19.42
C GLU A 99 19.15 -9.80 -20.01
N ARG A 100 18.17 -10.20 -19.18
CA ARG A 100 16.94 -10.87 -19.66
C ARG A 100 16.15 -9.98 -20.62
N ALA A 101 15.98 -8.71 -20.28
CA ALA A 101 15.28 -7.76 -21.13
C ALA A 101 15.97 -7.58 -22.49
N ARG A 102 17.31 -7.49 -22.52
CA ARG A 102 18.09 -7.42 -23.76
C ARG A 102 17.91 -8.67 -24.61
N GLU A 103 17.93 -9.85 -24.01
CA GLU A 103 17.73 -11.10 -24.75
C GLU A 103 16.38 -11.12 -25.49
N HIS A 104 15.30 -10.72 -24.80
CA HIS A 104 13.98 -10.62 -25.41
C HIS A 104 13.90 -9.51 -26.47
N ALA A 105 14.47 -8.33 -26.17
CA ALA A 105 14.46 -7.18 -27.08
C ALA A 105 15.27 -7.44 -28.36
N ALA A 106 16.40 -8.15 -28.27
CA ALA A 106 17.26 -8.47 -29.40
C ALA A 106 16.50 -9.26 -30.48
N ARG A 107 15.63 -10.20 -30.09
CA ARG A 107 14.80 -10.98 -31.03
C ARG A 107 13.82 -10.10 -31.79
N THR A 108 13.19 -9.13 -31.11
CA THR A 108 12.28 -8.18 -31.75
C THR A 108 13.04 -7.20 -32.64
N LEU A 109 14.19 -6.70 -32.19
CA LEU A 109 15.03 -5.80 -32.96
C LEU A 109 15.55 -6.46 -34.24
N ALA A 110 15.99 -7.72 -34.18
CA ALA A 110 16.44 -8.48 -35.34
C ALA A 110 15.34 -8.61 -36.41
N ARG A 111 14.11 -8.94 -35.99
CA ARG A 111 12.95 -9.01 -36.91
C ARG A 111 12.65 -7.65 -37.55
N ALA A 112 12.76 -6.56 -36.79
CA ALA A 112 12.56 -5.21 -37.32
C ALA A 112 13.64 -4.86 -38.36
N TYR A 113 14.90 -5.19 -38.08
CA TYR A 113 16.03 -4.94 -38.97
C TYR A 113 15.88 -5.72 -40.28
N GLU A 114 15.51 -7.00 -40.21
CA GLU A 114 15.24 -7.83 -41.39
C GLU A 114 14.15 -7.22 -42.28
N LYS A 115 13.05 -6.74 -41.68
CA LYS A 115 11.92 -6.15 -42.43
C LYS A 115 12.26 -4.80 -43.09
N VAL A 116 13.16 -4.02 -42.49
CA VAL A 116 13.60 -2.72 -43.02
C VAL A 116 14.79 -2.86 -43.98
N GLY A 117 15.50 -3.99 -43.96
CA GLY A 117 16.69 -4.24 -44.78
C GLY A 117 18.01 -3.77 -44.15
N PHE A 118 18.05 -3.59 -42.83
CA PHE A 118 19.28 -3.24 -42.11
C PHE A 118 20.09 -4.48 -41.73
N LEU A 119 21.42 -4.36 -41.81
CA LEU A 119 22.34 -5.40 -41.34
C LEU A 119 22.26 -5.53 -39.79
N PRO A 120 22.25 -6.75 -39.23
CA PRO A 120 22.28 -6.94 -37.79
C PRO A 120 23.51 -6.27 -37.17
N LYS A 121 23.36 -5.63 -36.01
CA LYS A 121 24.52 -5.23 -35.21
C LYS A 121 25.17 -6.51 -34.67
N GLY A 122 26.43 -6.74 -35.04
CA GLY A 122 27.30 -7.77 -34.46
C GLY A 122 27.56 -7.55 -32.97
#